data_AF-A0A6I7QX55-F1
#
_entry.id   AF-A0A6I7QX55-F1
#
_cell.length_a   1.000
_cell.length_b   1.000
_cell.length_c   1.000
_cell.angle_alpha   90.00
_cell.angle_beta   90.00
_cell.angle_gamma   90.00
#
_symmetry.space_group_name_H-M   'P 1'
#
loop_
_entity.id
_entity.type
_entity.pdbx_description
1 polymer ?
#
loop_
_entity_poly.entity_id
_entity_poly.type
_entity_poly.pdbx_seq_one_letter_code
_entity_poly.pdbx_strand_id
1 'polypeptide(L)'
;EEILTAYLAEAWYRDQYTTAFNQMRRAADQHPGETGFLSAPFLGNLREVTDRFIARDQQESLNLSTRVAGRDPTVFRDRNIMAFAALRGSEALYRNLIDLIRSVDYREVDVKTAVGMFETAVTQEHPSEESREAARRFIPIMEERLFPAVRQFEDLFFLETSQGEIDVQYSIRAGAVLEAYGLRFGDMLAVTVGRNLVLSGLSLADNRGFLPQLLFFSDQGMDRQEGSFGPEVLYPVLSNNPWYPRMISLYDDLGAGSFIWTIADFTRVDIGTQQHTFRLESPQNRTHYIIMQGIPPFQSMILFNLQWRNDPTFELYIKGRHYEPRTETLMIKYTDSSTVGDIILYY
;
A
#
# COMPACT_ATOMS: atom_id res chain seq x y z
N GLU A 1 1.89 14.78 -1.43
CA GLU A 1 2.67 13.52 -1.59
C GLU A 1 2.12 12.52 -2.62
N GLU A 2 0.85 12.11 -2.53
CA GLU A 2 0.27 11.03 -3.35
C GLU A 2 0.32 11.33 -4.87
N ILE A 3 -0.08 12.54 -5.27
CA ILE A 3 0.01 13.01 -6.67
C ILE A 3 1.43 12.85 -7.23
N LEU A 4 2.42 13.34 -6.49
CA LEU A 4 3.83 13.28 -6.88
C LEU A 4 4.27 11.83 -7.06
N THR A 5 3.88 10.96 -6.14
CA THR A 5 4.28 9.54 -6.15
C THR A 5 3.64 8.80 -7.32
N ALA A 6 2.33 8.97 -7.53
CA ALA A 6 1.62 8.36 -8.66
C ALA A 6 2.20 8.84 -10.00
N TYR A 7 2.48 10.14 -10.13
CA TYR A 7 3.08 10.70 -11.34
C TYR A 7 4.49 10.18 -11.59
N LEU A 8 5.35 10.08 -10.57
CA LEU A 8 6.70 9.54 -10.71
C LEU A 8 6.68 8.05 -11.06
N ALA A 9 5.82 7.26 -10.42
CA ALA A 9 5.65 5.85 -10.73
C ALA A 9 5.18 5.65 -12.17
N GLU A 10 4.18 6.41 -12.62
CA GLU A 10 3.65 6.32 -13.99
C GLU A 10 4.68 6.79 -15.02
N ALA A 11 5.38 7.90 -14.75
CA ALA A 11 6.46 8.37 -15.61
C ALA A 11 7.60 7.36 -15.69
N TRP A 12 7.85 6.61 -14.61
CA TRP A 12 8.79 5.50 -14.62
C TRP A 12 8.34 4.39 -15.56
N TYR A 13 7.08 3.97 -15.45
CA TYR A 13 6.49 2.94 -16.29
C TYR A 13 6.48 3.32 -17.78
N ARG A 14 6.28 4.61 -18.10
CA ARG A 14 6.22 5.14 -19.48
C ARG A 14 7.56 5.62 -20.05
N ASP A 15 8.67 5.37 -19.36
CA ASP A 15 10.01 5.84 -19.73
C ASP A 15 10.15 7.37 -19.90
N GLN A 16 9.41 8.13 -19.07
CA GLN A 16 9.42 9.59 -19.01
C GLN A 16 10.01 10.13 -17.70
N TYR A 17 10.68 9.26 -16.93
CA TYR A 17 11.08 9.52 -15.55
C TYR A 17 11.98 10.75 -15.40
N THR A 18 12.99 10.94 -16.25
CA THR A 18 13.95 12.05 -16.09
C THR A 18 13.26 13.42 -16.10
N THR A 19 12.33 13.63 -17.04
CA THR A 19 11.57 14.88 -17.13
C THR A 19 10.64 15.05 -15.93
N ALA A 20 9.90 14.00 -15.58
CA ALA A 20 8.98 14.02 -14.44
C ALA A 20 9.71 14.26 -13.12
N PHE A 21 10.82 13.57 -12.89
CA PHE A 21 11.67 13.71 -11.72
C PHE A 21 12.19 15.14 -11.57
N ASN A 22 12.69 15.76 -12.63
CA ASN A 22 13.17 17.15 -12.57
C ASN A 22 12.06 18.16 -12.26
N GLN A 23 10.83 17.90 -12.67
CA GLN A 23 9.67 18.73 -12.32
C GLN A 23 9.26 18.51 -10.86
N MET A 24 9.09 17.25 -10.47
CA MET A 24 8.63 16.88 -9.13
C MET A 24 9.66 17.18 -8.05
N ARG A 25 10.96 17.08 -8.36
CA ARG A 25 12.01 17.46 -7.41
C ARG A 25 11.93 18.95 -7.07
N ARG A 26 11.72 19.81 -8.08
CA ARG A 26 11.52 21.25 -7.84
C ARG A 26 10.27 21.53 -7.00
N ALA A 27 9.17 20.81 -7.24
CA ALA A 27 7.97 20.92 -6.43
C ALA A 27 8.22 20.46 -4.98
N ALA A 28 8.93 19.34 -4.79
CA ALA A 28 9.31 18.84 -3.47
C ALA A 28 10.23 19.83 -2.71
N ASP A 29 11.17 20.47 -3.40
CA ASP A 29 12.05 21.48 -2.80
C ASP A 29 11.27 22.75 -2.39
N GLN A 30 10.18 23.08 -3.10
CA GLN A 30 9.29 24.20 -2.76
C GLN A 30 8.30 23.85 -1.63
N HIS A 31 7.96 22.57 -1.49
CA HIS A 31 6.98 22.05 -0.54
C HIS A 31 7.58 20.90 0.31
N PRO A 32 8.68 21.13 1.06
CA PRO A 32 9.39 20.05 1.75
C PRO A 32 8.53 19.35 2.80
N GLY A 33 7.58 20.06 3.42
CA GLY A 33 6.62 19.52 4.37
C GLY A 33 5.54 18.61 3.76
N GLU A 34 5.40 18.57 2.43
CA GLU A 34 4.38 17.77 1.71
C GLU A 34 4.95 16.47 1.12
N THR A 35 6.19 16.14 1.47
CA THR A 35 6.90 14.89 1.14
C THR A 35 7.23 14.10 2.40
N GLY A 36 7.30 12.78 2.28
CA GLY A 36 7.41 11.87 3.41
C GLY A 36 7.72 10.45 2.98
N PHE A 37 7.16 9.49 3.73
CA PHE A 37 7.45 8.07 3.58
C PHE A 37 7.07 7.53 2.20
N LEU A 38 5.94 7.96 1.65
CA LEU A 38 5.43 7.44 0.39
C LEU A 38 6.36 7.80 -0.78
N SER A 39 6.88 9.03 -0.81
CA SER A 39 7.73 9.55 -1.88
C SER A 39 9.23 9.29 -1.70
N ALA A 40 9.66 8.84 -0.51
CA ALA A 40 11.07 8.62 -0.18
C ALA A 40 11.82 7.67 -1.11
N PRO A 41 11.24 6.57 -1.64
CA PRO A 41 11.91 5.70 -2.61
C PRO A 41 12.36 6.42 -3.90
N PHE A 42 11.73 7.55 -4.22
CA PHE A 42 12.12 8.40 -5.34
C PHE A 42 13.00 9.59 -4.93
N LEU A 43 12.67 10.26 -3.82
CA LEU A 43 13.23 11.58 -3.48
C LEU A 43 14.35 11.55 -2.43
N GLY A 44 14.53 10.43 -1.73
CA GLY A 44 15.49 10.30 -0.63
C GLY A 44 15.05 11.04 0.63
N ASN A 45 16.02 11.68 1.30
CA ASN A 45 15.87 12.22 2.65
C ASN A 45 15.47 11.14 3.68
N LEU A 46 16.07 9.96 3.55
CA LEU A 46 15.66 8.75 4.23
C LEU A 46 15.76 8.88 5.75
N ARG A 47 16.76 9.59 6.27
CA ARG A 47 16.93 9.76 7.72
C ARG A 47 15.77 10.54 8.34
N GLU A 48 15.51 11.74 7.83
CA GLU A 48 14.43 12.59 8.34
C GLU A 48 13.05 11.96 8.08
N VAL A 49 12.85 11.35 6.91
CA VAL A 49 11.62 10.63 6.60
C VAL A 49 11.43 9.47 7.58
N THR A 50 12.49 8.72 7.89
CA THR A 50 12.46 7.61 8.84
C THR A 50 12.02 8.05 10.22
N ASP A 51 12.67 9.08 10.77
CA ASP A 51 12.33 9.61 12.08
C ASP A 51 10.86 10.08 12.15
N ARG A 52 10.38 10.76 11.09
CA ARG A 52 9.00 11.26 11.02
C ARG A 52 7.97 10.13 10.89
N PHE A 53 8.20 9.14 10.02
CA PHE A 53 7.22 8.09 9.80
C PHE A 53 7.11 7.16 11.02
N ILE A 54 8.22 6.87 11.71
CA ILE A 54 8.20 6.05 12.92
C ILE A 54 7.38 6.72 14.01
N ALA A 55 7.56 8.02 14.24
CA ALA A 55 6.77 8.76 15.22
C ALA A 55 5.27 8.77 14.86
N ARG A 56 4.93 8.93 13.57
CA ARG A 56 3.55 8.86 13.08
C ARG A 56 2.95 7.46 13.29
N ASP A 57 3.70 6.42 12.98
CA ASP A 57 3.23 5.03 13.08
C ASP A 57 3.01 4.61 14.53
N GLN A 58 3.81 5.11 15.46
CA GLN A 58 3.57 4.89 16.89
C GLN A 58 2.21 5.46 17.32
N GLN A 59 1.88 6.69 16.90
CA GLN A 59 0.59 7.29 17.22
C GLN A 59 -0.57 6.51 16.57
N GLU A 60 -0.41 6.12 15.31
CA GLU A 60 -1.43 5.36 14.59
C GLU A 60 -1.63 3.97 15.18
N SER A 61 -0.55 3.29 15.55
CA SER A 61 -0.59 1.99 16.23
C SER A 61 -1.34 2.08 17.57
N LEU A 62 -1.18 3.16 18.33
CA LEU A 62 -1.91 3.37 19.59
C LEU A 62 -3.42 3.59 19.33
N ASN A 63 -3.76 4.40 18.33
CA ASN A 63 -5.14 4.65 17.94
C ASN A 63 -5.83 3.35 17.50
N LEU A 64 -5.19 2.59 16.62
CA LEU A 64 -5.68 1.29 16.14
C LEU A 64 -5.78 0.27 17.26
N SER A 65 -4.80 0.21 18.18
CA SER A 65 -4.86 -0.70 19.33
C SER A 65 -6.09 -0.44 20.19
N THR A 66 -6.48 0.83 20.37
CA THR A 66 -7.69 1.19 21.11
C THR A 66 -8.95 0.77 20.37
N ARG A 67 -9.04 1.03 19.07
CA ARG A 67 -10.19 0.64 18.22
C ARG A 67 -10.36 -0.88 18.17
N VAL A 68 -9.27 -1.62 17.93
CA VAL A 68 -9.28 -3.09 17.89
C VAL A 68 -9.65 -3.69 19.24
N ALA A 69 -9.11 -3.17 20.35
CA ALA A 69 -9.50 -3.61 21.70
C ALA A 69 -10.98 -3.33 22.00
N GLY A 70 -11.52 -2.22 21.49
CA GLY A 70 -12.94 -1.89 21.53
C GLY A 70 -13.83 -2.72 20.59
N ARG A 71 -13.25 -3.66 19.83
CA ARG A 71 -13.91 -4.45 18.78
C ARG A 71 -14.58 -3.60 17.70
N ASP A 72 -14.02 -2.44 17.40
CA ASP A 72 -14.52 -1.55 16.35
C ASP A 72 -14.23 -2.15 14.96
N PRO A 73 -15.24 -2.59 14.21
CA PRO A 73 -15.03 -3.19 12.90
C PRO A 73 -14.62 -2.16 11.84
N THR A 74 -14.78 -0.86 12.10
CA THR A 74 -14.44 0.17 11.10
C THR A 74 -12.94 0.26 10.83
N VAL A 75 -12.08 -0.42 11.62
CA VAL A 75 -10.64 -0.55 11.35
C VAL A 75 -10.36 -1.19 9.99
N PHE A 76 -11.27 -2.03 9.48
CA PHE A 76 -11.10 -2.65 8.16
C PHE A 76 -11.29 -1.67 7.00
N ARG A 77 -11.82 -0.46 7.25
CA ARG A 77 -11.88 0.59 6.23
C ARG A 77 -10.49 1.07 5.81
N ASP A 78 -9.53 0.96 6.73
CA ASP A 78 -8.14 1.32 6.53
C ASP A 78 -7.47 0.29 5.59
N ARG A 79 -6.90 0.77 4.49
CA ARG A 79 -6.27 -0.12 3.50
C ARG A 79 -5.04 -0.81 4.09
N ASN A 80 -4.84 -2.06 3.72
CA ASN A 80 -3.68 -2.87 4.12
C ASN A 80 -3.51 -2.94 5.65
N ILE A 81 -4.60 -2.92 6.43
CA ILE A 81 -4.56 -2.90 7.89
C ILE A 81 -3.78 -4.07 8.50
N MET A 82 -3.83 -5.25 7.90
CA MET A 82 -3.04 -6.41 8.33
C MET A 82 -1.54 -6.16 8.19
N ALA A 83 -1.11 -5.63 7.04
CA ALA A 83 0.28 -5.28 6.80
C ALA A 83 0.74 -4.15 7.73
N PHE A 84 -0.09 -3.12 7.93
CA PHE A 84 0.23 -2.08 8.90
C PHE A 84 0.43 -2.68 10.30
N ALA A 85 -0.54 -3.46 10.79
CA ALA A 85 -0.50 -4.02 12.14
C ALA A 85 0.75 -4.88 12.39
N ALA A 86 1.14 -5.72 11.44
CA ALA A 86 2.31 -6.60 11.55
C ALA A 86 3.66 -5.87 11.35
N LEU A 87 3.72 -4.96 10.36
CA LEU A 87 4.99 -4.44 9.85
C LEU A 87 5.32 -3.04 10.38
N ARG A 88 4.32 -2.26 10.78
CA ARG A 88 4.48 -0.86 11.23
C ARG A 88 3.84 -0.59 12.60
N GLY A 89 3.01 -1.52 13.07
CA GLY A 89 2.35 -1.48 14.36
C GLY A 89 3.12 -2.27 15.41
N SER A 90 2.45 -3.25 16.01
CA SER A 90 3.02 -4.12 17.03
C SER A 90 2.47 -5.53 16.90
N GLU A 91 3.23 -6.52 17.36
CA GLU A 91 2.78 -7.91 17.41
C GLU A 91 1.45 -8.05 18.18
N ALA A 92 1.28 -7.29 19.28
CA ALA A 92 0.03 -7.28 20.04
C ALA A 92 -1.16 -6.76 19.21
N LEU A 93 -0.98 -5.65 18.47
CA LEU A 93 -2.01 -5.12 17.57
C LEU A 93 -2.36 -6.14 16.49
N TYR A 94 -1.36 -6.77 15.88
CA TYR A 94 -1.55 -7.78 14.84
C TYR A 94 -2.35 -8.99 15.33
N ARG A 95 -1.98 -9.53 16.50
CA ARG A 95 -2.71 -10.65 17.13
C ARG A 95 -4.15 -10.28 17.47
N ASN A 96 -4.35 -9.12 18.09
CA ASN A 96 -5.69 -8.64 18.44
C ASN A 96 -6.56 -8.41 17.19
N LEU A 97 -5.97 -7.98 16.08
CA LEU A 97 -6.68 -7.80 14.82
C LEU A 97 -7.10 -9.15 14.22
N ILE A 98 -6.26 -10.19 14.28
CA ILE A 98 -6.64 -11.55 13.90
C ILE A 98 -7.80 -12.06 14.77
N ASP A 99 -7.77 -11.80 16.07
CA ASP A 99 -8.86 -12.19 16.97
C ASP A 99 -10.15 -11.40 16.71
N LEU A 100 -10.05 -10.14 16.29
CA LEU A 100 -11.19 -9.36 15.81
C LEU A 100 -11.80 -9.99 14.56
N ILE A 101 -10.98 -10.37 13.56
CA ILE A 101 -11.46 -11.09 12.36
C ILE A 101 -12.24 -12.35 12.75
N ARG A 102 -11.75 -13.11 13.74
CA ARG A 102 -12.38 -14.35 14.20
C ARG A 102 -13.70 -14.13 14.93
N SER A 103 -13.92 -12.97 15.53
CA SER A 103 -15.06 -12.72 16.43
C SER A 103 -16.12 -11.78 15.86
N VAL A 104 -15.78 -10.92 14.91
CA VAL A 104 -16.69 -9.93 14.35
C VAL A 104 -17.81 -10.60 13.54
N ASP A 105 -19.04 -10.07 13.69
CA ASP A 105 -20.14 -10.41 12.80
C ASP A 105 -20.18 -9.41 11.63
N TYR A 106 -19.72 -9.85 10.47
CA TYR A 106 -19.72 -9.01 9.26
C TYR A 106 -21.13 -8.67 8.75
N ARG A 107 -22.18 -9.34 9.25
CA ARG A 107 -23.58 -9.08 8.86
C ARG A 107 -24.15 -7.84 9.53
N GLU A 108 -23.51 -7.33 10.57
CA GLU A 108 -23.97 -6.15 11.29
C GLU A 108 -23.23 -4.87 10.88
N VAL A 109 -22.17 -4.98 10.06
CA VAL A 109 -21.34 -3.84 9.67
C VAL A 109 -21.90 -3.07 8.48
N ASP A 110 -21.62 -1.78 8.36
CA ASP A 110 -21.98 -1.03 7.15
C ASP A 110 -21.23 -1.52 5.89
N VAL A 111 -21.73 -1.15 4.71
CA VAL A 111 -21.18 -1.59 3.42
C VAL A 111 -19.73 -1.15 3.23
N LYS A 112 -19.34 0.04 3.70
CA LYS A 112 -17.94 0.53 3.56
C LYS A 112 -16.99 -0.36 4.35
N THR A 113 -17.38 -0.74 5.57
CA THR A 113 -16.64 -1.70 6.39
C THR A 113 -16.60 -3.10 5.76
N ALA A 114 -17.71 -3.55 5.17
CA ALA A 114 -17.78 -4.84 4.47
C ALA A 114 -16.82 -4.91 3.27
N VAL A 115 -16.68 -3.83 2.49
CA VAL A 115 -15.69 -3.73 1.41
C VAL A 115 -14.28 -3.94 1.95
N GLY A 116 -13.92 -3.25 3.03
CA GLY A 116 -12.60 -3.38 3.65
C GLY A 116 -12.30 -4.78 4.22
N MET A 117 -13.31 -5.43 4.82
CA MET A 117 -13.21 -6.82 5.26
C MET A 117 -13.00 -7.78 4.08
N PHE A 118 -13.73 -7.57 2.98
CA PHE A 118 -13.57 -8.39 1.78
C PHE A 118 -12.21 -8.16 1.10
N GLU A 119 -11.73 -6.91 1.02
CA GLU A 119 -10.35 -6.58 0.59
C GLU A 119 -9.31 -7.33 1.44
N THR A 120 -9.51 -7.38 2.76
CA THR A 120 -8.64 -8.13 3.68
C THR A 120 -8.61 -9.63 3.40
N ALA A 121 -9.69 -10.21 2.86
CA ALA A 121 -9.72 -11.63 2.49
C ALA A 121 -9.10 -11.93 1.12
N VAL A 122 -9.15 -10.96 0.21
CA VAL A 122 -8.75 -11.13 -1.19
C VAL A 122 -7.31 -10.69 -1.42
N THR A 123 -6.72 -9.86 -0.56
CA THR A 123 -5.33 -9.44 -0.72
C THR A 123 -4.36 -10.63 -0.76
N GLN A 124 -3.27 -10.50 -1.51
CA GLN A 124 -2.20 -11.50 -1.52
C GLN A 124 -1.14 -11.22 -0.46
N GLU A 125 -1.09 -9.97 0.02
CA GLU A 125 -0.04 -9.39 0.87
C GLU A 125 -0.29 -9.64 2.37
N HIS A 126 -0.71 -10.87 2.72
CA HIS A 126 -0.84 -11.27 4.11
C HIS A 126 0.55 -11.42 4.76
N PRO A 127 0.77 -10.84 5.96
CA PRO A 127 2.06 -10.95 6.64
C PRO A 127 2.42 -12.38 7.07
N SER A 128 1.41 -13.24 7.31
CA SER A 128 1.58 -14.65 7.64
C SER A 128 0.38 -15.50 7.19
N GLU A 129 0.57 -16.82 7.06
CA GLU A 129 -0.50 -17.74 6.67
C GLU A 129 -1.67 -17.76 7.67
N GLU A 130 -1.41 -17.56 8.96
CA GLU A 130 -2.46 -17.46 9.98
C GLU A 130 -3.45 -16.32 9.68
N SER A 131 -2.94 -15.15 9.31
CA SER A 131 -3.81 -14.02 8.96
C SER A 131 -4.61 -14.28 7.69
N ARG A 132 -4.00 -14.98 6.72
CA ARG A 132 -4.67 -15.38 5.48
C ARG A 132 -5.82 -16.32 5.77
N GLU A 133 -5.59 -17.36 6.57
CA GLU A 133 -6.61 -18.32 6.97
C GLU A 133 -7.75 -17.67 7.76
N ALA A 134 -7.43 -16.78 8.71
CA ALA A 134 -8.46 -16.05 9.47
C ALA A 134 -9.34 -15.19 8.55
N ALA A 135 -8.75 -14.48 7.60
CA ALA A 135 -9.46 -13.57 6.71
C ALA A 135 -10.41 -14.28 5.73
N ARG A 136 -10.21 -15.58 5.44
CA ARG A 136 -11.12 -16.37 4.57
C ARG A 136 -12.57 -16.36 5.03
N ARG A 137 -12.82 -16.14 6.33
CA ARG A 137 -14.18 -15.99 6.87
C ARG A 137 -14.97 -14.84 6.22
N PHE A 138 -14.29 -13.84 5.67
CA PHE A 138 -14.92 -12.69 5.01
C PHE A 138 -15.25 -12.93 3.53
N ILE A 139 -14.89 -14.07 2.94
CA ILE A 139 -15.25 -14.38 1.54
C ILE A 139 -16.77 -14.33 1.29
N PRO A 140 -17.65 -14.87 2.17
CA PRO A 140 -19.11 -14.78 1.98
C PRO A 140 -19.68 -13.36 1.93
N ILE A 141 -18.92 -12.34 2.36
CA ILE A 141 -19.34 -10.93 2.30
C ILE A 141 -19.71 -10.51 0.87
N MET A 142 -19.05 -11.08 -0.15
CA MET A 142 -19.37 -10.83 -1.55
C MET A 142 -20.86 -11.07 -1.85
N GLU A 143 -21.34 -12.27 -1.56
CA GLU A 143 -22.70 -12.72 -1.84
C GLU A 143 -23.71 -12.14 -0.83
N GLU A 144 -23.34 -12.09 0.46
CA GLU A 144 -24.26 -11.70 1.53
C GLU A 144 -24.43 -10.18 1.68
N ARG A 145 -23.44 -9.38 1.23
CA ARG A 145 -23.39 -7.93 1.48
C ARG A 145 -23.15 -7.10 0.23
N LEU A 146 -22.16 -7.46 -0.60
CA LEU A 146 -21.73 -6.60 -1.70
C LEU A 146 -22.68 -6.68 -2.89
N PHE A 147 -22.98 -7.88 -3.40
CA PHE A 147 -23.92 -8.04 -4.52
C PHE A 147 -25.31 -7.46 -4.23
N PRO A 148 -25.92 -7.69 -3.05
CA PRO A 148 -27.21 -7.08 -2.72
C PRO A 148 -27.20 -5.55 -2.62
N ALA A 149 -26.03 -4.95 -2.40
CA ALA A 149 -25.85 -3.50 -2.34
C ALA A 149 -25.54 -2.88 -3.72
N VAL A 150 -25.35 -3.68 -4.77
CA VAL A 150 -25.21 -3.15 -6.12
C VAL A 150 -26.57 -2.63 -6.61
N ARG A 151 -26.54 -1.42 -7.16
CA ARG A 151 -27.69 -0.76 -7.77
C ARG A 151 -27.36 -0.42 -9.22
N GLN A 152 -28.34 -0.62 -10.08
CA GLN A 152 -28.28 -0.18 -11.46
C GLN A 152 -29.03 1.13 -11.59
N PHE A 153 -28.41 2.11 -12.23
CA PHE A 153 -29.00 3.38 -12.62
C PHE A 153 -28.75 3.57 -14.11
N GLU A 154 -29.82 3.50 -14.90
CA GLU A 154 -29.72 3.41 -16.36
C GLU A 154 -28.78 2.24 -16.77
N ASP A 155 -27.66 2.54 -17.43
CA ASP A 155 -26.65 1.56 -17.84
C ASP A 155 -25.44 1.49 -16.88
N LEU A 156 -25.48 2.24 -15.78
CA LEU A 156 -24.39 2.34 -14.79
C LEU A 156 -24.68 1.50 -13.55
N PHE A 157 -23.61 0.98 -12.94
CA PHE A 157 -23.67 0.16 -11.74
C PHE A 157 -22.84 0.79 -10.63
N PHE A 158 -23.43 0.91 -9.45
CA PHE A 158 -22.77 1.47 -8.29
C PHE A 158 -23.05 0.63 -7.04
N LEU A 159 -22.13 0.69 -6.09
CA LEU A 159 -22.33 0.12 -4.76
C LEU A 159 -23.01 1.14 -3.85
N GLU A 160 -24.26 0.89 -3.48
CA GLU A 160 -24.99 1.70 -2.51
C GLU A 160 -24.36 1.52 -1.12
N THR A 161 -23.71 2.58 -0.63
CA THR A 161 -22.96 2.53 0.64
C THR A 161 -23.81 2.87 1.86
N SER A 162 -24.91 3.58 1.64
CA SER A 162 -25.97 3.88 2.61
C SER A 162 -27.26 4.15 1.81
N GLN A 163 -28.41 4.17 2.46
CA GLN A 163 -29.70 4.32 1.77
C GLN A 163 -29.72 5.59 0.89
N GLY A 164 -29.81 5.41 -0.44
CA GLY A 164 -29.80 6.49 -1.43
C GLY A 164 -28.45 7.19 -1.62
N GLU A 165 -27.37 6.69 -1.01
CA GLU A 165 -26.03 7.30 -1.03
C GLU A 165 -24.97 6.32 -1.55
N ILE A 166 -24.20 6.78 -2.53
CA ILE A 166 -23.05 6.08 -3.09
C ILE A 166 -21.79 6.88 -2.80
N ASP A 167 -20.85 6.24 -2.11
CA ASP A 167 -19.46 6.70 -2.03
C ASP A 167 -18.68 6.10 -3.21
N VAL A 168 -18.29 6.98 -4.14
CA VAL A 168 -17.70 6.57 -5.43
C VAL A 168 -16.38 5.84 -5.22
N GLN A 169 -15.59 6.26 -4.22
CA GLN A 169 -14.33 5.60 -3.90
C GLN A 169 -14.58 4.15 -3.45
N TYR A 170 -15.56 3.92 -2.58
CA TYR A 170 -15.90 2.57 -2.12
C TYR A 170 -16.54 1.73 -3.22
N SER A 171 -17.33 2.31 -4.12
CA SER A 171 -17.86 1.61 -5.29
C SER A 171 -16.74 1.10 -6.20
N ILE A 172 -15.74 1.94 -6.49
CA ILE A 172 -14.58 1.55 -7.32
C ILE A 172 -13.70 0.53 -6.59
N ARG A 173 -13.44 0.72 -5.29
CA ARG A 173 -12.70 -0.23 -4.45
C ARG A 173 -13.35 -1.62 -4.46
N ALA A 174 -14.65 -1.68 -4.22
CA ALA A 174 -15.44 -2.91 -4.30
C ALA A 174 -15.34 -3.55 -5.68
N GLY A 175 -15.45 -2.74 -6.73
CA GLY A 175 -15.29 -3.20 -8.10
C GLY A 175 -13.93 -3.86 -8.36
N ALA A 176 -12.84 -3.21 -7.94
CA ALA A 176 -11.48 -3.70 -8.11
C ALA A 176 -11.22 -5.01 -7.34
N VAL A 177 -11.69 -5.11 -6.08
CA VAL A 177 -11.51 -6.35 -5.30
C VAL A 177 -12.38 -7.50 -5.80
N LEU A 178 -13.60 -7.23 -6.29
CA LEU A 178 -14.47 -8.24 -6.90
C LEU A 178 -13.86 -8.79 -8.19
N GLU A 179 -13.30 -7.92 -9.04
CA GLU A 179 -12.59 -8.36 -10.24
C GLU A 179 -11.35 -9.19 -9.87
N ALA A 180 -10.54 -8.72 -8.92
CA ALA A 180 -9.36 -9.45 -8.47
C ALA A 180 -9.69 -10.82 -7.87
N TYR A 181 -10.79 -10.92 -7.12
CA TYR A 181 -11.32 -12.19 -6.61
C TYR A 181 -11.77 -13.09 -7.76
N GLY A 182 -12.62 -12.58 -8.65
CA GLY A 182 -13.18 -13.35 -9.76
C GLY A 182 -12.13 -13.89 -10.72
N LEU A 183 -11.10 -13.09 -11.06
CA LEU A 183 -9.97 -13.54 -11.88
C LEU A 183 -9.16 -14.65 -11.22
N ARG A 184 -9.02 -14.62 -9.88
CA ARG A 184 -8.22 -15.59 -9.13
C ARG A 184 -8.93 -16.92 -8.93
N PHE A 185 -10.23 -16.87 -8.67
CA PHE A 185 -11.02 -18.06 -8.30
C PHE A 185 -11.96 -18.54 -9.41
N GLY A 186 -11.94 -17.90 -10.58
CA GLY A 186 -12.74 -18.29 -11.75
C GLY A 186 -14.22 -17.89 -11.65
N ASP A 187 -14.56 -16.89 -10.85
CA ASP A 187 -15.92 -16.37 -10.71
C ASP A 187 -16.17 -15.24 -11.72
N MET A 188 -16.79 -15.60 -12.85
CA MET A 188 -17.11 -14.67 -13.93
C MET A 188 -18.17 -13.63 -13.56
N LEU A 189 -19.05 -13.93 -12.60
CA LEU A 189 -20.04 -12.95 -12.13
C LEU A 189 -19.32 -11.85 -11.35
N ALA A 190 -18.43 -12.23 -10.43
CA ALA A 190 -17.59 -11.28 -9.69
C ALA A 190 -16.73 -10.42 -10.62
N VAL A 191 -16.14 -10.99 -11.68
CA VAL A 191 -15.42 -10.22 -12.71
C VAL A 191 -16.32 -9.20 -13.39
N THR A 192 -17.52 -9.62 -13.80
CA THR A 192 -18.45 -8.77 -14.56
C THR A 192 -18.98 -7.63 -13.71
N VAL A 193 -19.47 -7.93 -12.51
CA VAL A 193 -19.93 -6.92 -11.54
C VAL A 193 -18.78 -5.98 -11.19
N GLY A 194 -17.61 -6.54 -10.89
CA GLY A 194 -16.42 -5.78 -10.52
C GLY A 194 -16.04 -4.74 -11.57
N ARG A 195 -15.94 -5.16 -12.83
CA ARG A 195 -15.65 -4.27 -13.97
C ARG A 195 -16.71 -3.19 -14.15
N ASN A 196 -17.98 -3.54 -14.06
CA ASN A 196 -19.06 -2.56 -14.23
C ASN A 196 -19.03 -1.48 -13.14
N LEU A 197 -18.74 -1.84 -11.89
CA LEU A 197 -18.57 -0.87 -10.80
C LEU A 197 -17.38 0.07 -11.04
N VAL A 198 -16.23 -0.47 -11.49
CA VAL A 198 -15.05 0.35 -11.83
C VAL A 198 -15.35 1.28 -13.00
N LEU A 199 -15.87 0.76 -14.11
CA LEU A 199 -16.15 1.54 -15.31
C LEU A 199 -17.21 2.62 -15.05
N SER A 200 -18.26 2.31 -14.30
CA SER A 200 -19.30 3.29 -13.94
C SER A 200 -18.74 4.40 -13.06
N GLY A 201 -17.93 4.05 -12.05
CA GLY A 201 -17.23 5.03 -11.22
C GLY A 201 -16.32 5.94 -12.05
N LEU A 202 -15.48 5.36 -12.92
CA LEU A 202 -14.56 6.12 -13.77
C LEU A 202 -15.27 6.98 -14.83
N SER A 203 -16.47 6.60 -15.26
CA SER A 203 -17.25 7.39 -16.23
C SER A 203 -17.68 8.76 -15.69
N LEU A 204 -17.66 8.94 -14.36
CA LEU A 204 -17.97 10.21 -13.69
C LEU A 204 -16.79 11.20 -13.70
N ALA A 205 -15.62 10.78 -14.19
CA ALA A 205 -14.42 11.60 -14.14
C ALA A 205 -14.56 12.84 -15.03
N ASP A 206 -14.06 13.97 -14.54
CA ASP A 206 -13.93 15.17 -15.36
C ASP A 206 -12.73 15.08 -16.33
N ASN A 207 -12.48 16.15 -17.10
CA ASN A 207 -11.37 16.20 -18.05
C ASN A 207 -9.97 16.18 -17.43
N ARG A 208 -9.86 16.27 -16.09
CA ARG A 208 -8.63 16.18 -15.31
C ARG A 208 -8.54 14.89 -14.50
N GLY A 209 -9.54 14.01 -14.60
CA GLY A 209 -9.61 12.75 -13.87
C GLY A 209 -10.11 12.88 -12.43
N PHE A 210 -10.67 14.04 -12.03
CA PHE A 210 -11.29 14.18 -10.72
C PHE A 210 -12.68 13.53 -10.72
N LEU A 211 -13.02 12.90 -9.60
CA LEU A 211 -14.27 12.18 -9.41
C LEU A 211 -15.09 12.80 -8.29
N PRO A 212 -16.44 12.81 -8.37
CA PRO A 212 -17.28 13.19 -7.24
C PRO A 212 -17.08 12.21 -6.09
N GLN A 213 -17.16 12.70 -4.84
CA GLN A 213 -17.00 11.83 -3.67
C GLN A 213 -18.28 11.05 -3.36
N LEU A 214 -19.40 11.75 -3.33
CA LEU A 214 -20.72 11.21 -3.03
C LEU A 214 -21.68 11.46 -4.17
N LEU A 215 -22.55 10.48 -4.40
CA LEU A 215 -23.72 10.60 -5.27
C LEU A 215 -24.96 10.30 -4.44
N PHE A 216 -26.01 11.07 -4.68
CA PHE A 216 -27.32 10.87 -4.07
C PHE A 216 -28.35 10.55 -5.14
N PHE A 217 -29.15 9.52 -4.88
CA PHE A 217 -30.16 9.04 -5.81
C PHE A 217 -31.55 9.01 -5.17
N SER A 218 -32.55 9.31 -5.98
CA SER A 218 -33.96 9.04 -5.69
C SER A 218 -34.55 8.07 -6.71
N ASP A 219 -35.84 7.75 -6.56
CA ASP A 219 -36.61 6.98 -7.54
C ASP A 219 -36.61 7.62 -8.95
N GLN A 220 -36.22 8.89 -9.07
CA GLN A 220 -36.17 9.64 -10.34
C GLN A 220 -34.77 9.68 -10.98
N GLY A 221 -33.76 9.11 -10.34
CA GLY A 221 -32.38 9.07 -10.85
C GLY A 221 -31.39 9.79 -9.93
N MET A 222 -30.28 10.25 -10.49
CA MET A 222 -29.23 10.96 -9.74
C MET A 222 -29.68 12.39 -9.45
N ASP A 223 -29.86 12.72 -8.17
CA ASP A 223 -30.34 14.03 -7.75
C ASP A 223 -29.20 15.04 -7.57
N ARG A 224 -28.09 14.57 -6.99
CA ARG A 224 -27.01 15.45 -6.50
C ARG A 224 -25.67 14.72 -6.44
N GLN A 225 -24.59 15.47 -6.66
CA GLN A 225 -23.21 15.06 -6.43
C GLN A 225 -22.57 15.98 -5.39
N GLU A 226 -21.73 15.44 -4.51
CA GLU A 226 -21.00 16.22 -3.49
C GLU A 226 -19.54 15.81 -3.38
N GLY A 227 -18.70 16.80 -3.06
CA GLY A 227 -17.26 16.62 -2.88
C GLY A 227 -16.54 16.23 -4.17
N SER A 228 -15.23 16.11 -4.07
CA SER A 228 -14.38 15.63 -5.16
C SER A 228 -13.08 15.04 -4.62
N PHE A 229 -12.56 14.01 -5.27
CA PHE A 229 -11.21 13.50 -4.99
C PHE A 229 -10.42 13.31 -6.30
N GLY A 230 -9.10 13.38 -6.18
CA GLY A 230 -8.18 13.28 -7.31
C GLY A 230 -7.86 11.83 -7.70
N PRO A 231 -7.37 11.59 -8.93
CA PRO A 231 -7.07 10.26 -9.45
C PRO A 231 -5.96 9.53 -8.66
N GLU A 232 -5.08 10.27 -7.97
CA GLU A 232 -4.03 9.72 -7.11
C GLU A 232 -4.55 8.80 -6.00
N VAL A 233 -5.79 9.03 -5.54
CA VAL A 233 -6.45 8.22 -4.51
C VAL A 233 -6.76 6.81 -5.02
N LEU A 234 -7.09 6.68 -6.32
CA LEU A 234 -7.42 5.41 -6.95
C LEU A 234 -6.23 4.75 -7.64
N TYR A 235 -5.14 5.48 -7.88
CA TYR A 235 -3.94 4.95 -8.51
C TYR A 235 -3.44 3.65 -7.86
N PRO A 236 -3.25 3.57 -6.52
CA PRO A 236 -2.86 2.32 -5.85
C PRO A 236 -3.99 1.27 -5.75
N VAL A 237 -5.21 1.57 -6.20
CA VAL A 237 -6.33 0.61 -6.25
C VAL A 237 -6.40 -0.05 -7.63
N LEU A 238 -6.23 0.74 -8.69
CA LEU A 238 -6.47 0.32 -10.07
C LEU A 238 -5.20 -0.01 -10.85
N SER A 239 -4.07 0.60 -10.49
CA SER A 239 -2.81 0.37 -11.20
C SER A 239 -2.08 -0.84 -10.61
N ASN A 240 -1.58 -1.71 -11.50
CA ASN A 240 -0.58 -2.71 -11.16
C ASN A 240 0.80 -2.20 -11.61
N ASN A 241 1.21 -1.04 -11.10
CA ASN A 241 2.51 -0.46 -11.45
C ASN A 241 3.61 -0.97 -10.50
N PRO A 242 4.57 -1.78 -10.98
CA PRO A 242 5.66 -2.30 -10.15
C PRO A 242 6.63 -1.20 -9.67
N TRP A 243 6.51 0.02 -10.17
CA TRP A 243 7.31 1.16 -9.75
C TRP A 243 6.59 2.05 -8.72
N TYR A 244 5.36 1.73 -8.33
CA TYR A 244 4.74 2.38 -7.19
C TYR A 244 5.37 1.87 -5.89
N PRO A 245 5.64 2.74 -4.91
CA PRO A 245 6.22 2.35 -3.63
C PRO A 245 5.41 1.25 -2.94
N ARG A 246 6.10 0.19 -2.55
CA ARG A 246 5.49 -0.98 -1.91
C ARG A 246 6.29 -1.45 -0.72
N MET A 247 5.58 -2.15 0.15
CA MET A 247 6.13 -2.83 1.29
C MET A 247 6.31 -4.31 0.96
N ILE A 248 7.52 -4.82 1.16
CA ILE A 248 7.81 -6.25 1.08
C ILE A 248 7.95 -6.74 2.52
N SER A 249 7.04 -7.63 2.93
CA SER A 249 7.04 -8.21 4.27
C SER A 249 8.28 -9.09 4.48
N LEU A 250 8.94 -8.93 5.62
CA LEU A 250 9.94 -9.87 6.15
C LEU A 250 9.43 -10.54 7.44
N TYR A 251 8.12 -10.50 7.68
CA TYR A 251 7.50 -10.90 8.94
C TYR A 251 7.76 -12.37 9.29
N ASP A 252 7.59 -13.29 8.34
CA ASP A 252 7.79 -14.72 8.60
C ASP A 252 9.26 -15.07 8.91
N ASP A 253 10.21 -14.26 8.41
CA ASP A 253 11.65 -14.50 8.58
C ASP A 253 12.24 -13.78 9.80
N LEU A 254 11.83 -12.53 10.06
CA LEU A 254 12.43 -11.62 11.04
C LEU A 254 11.44 -11.13 12.12
N GLY A 255 10.15 -11.43 11.98
CA GLY A 255 9.11 -11.05 12.93
C GLY A 255 8.53 -9.65 12.72
N ALA A 256 7.71 -9.23 13.67
CA ALA A 256 7.00 -7.94 13.64
C ALA A 256 7.94 -6.75 13.46
N GLY A 257 7.49 -5.76 12.68
CA GLY A 257 8.29 -4.56 12.38
C GLY A 257 9.28 -4.72 11.21
N SER A 258 9.38 -5.93 10.62
CA SER A 258 10.39 -6.22 9.61
C SER A 258 9.86 -6.11 8.18
N PHE A 259 10.38 -5.15 7.41
CA PHE A 259 9.94 -4.91 6.03
C PHE A 259 10.97 -4.18 5.18
N ILE A 260 10.77 -4.22 3.86
CA ILE A 260 11.47 -3.39 2.87
C ILE A 260 10.48 -2.42 2.24
N TRP A 261 10.79 -1.14 2.23
CA TRP A 261 10.05 -0.09 1.52
C TRP A 261 10.86 0.40 0.32
N THR A 262 10.31 0.20 -0.87
CA THR A 262 11.06 0.33 -2.12
C THR A 262 10.15 0.48 -3.33
N ILE A 263 10.75 0.90 -4.45
CA ILE A 263 10.18 0.76 -5.81
C ILE A 263 10.95 -0.29 -6.63
N ALA A 264 12.13 -0.72 -6.17
CA ALA A 264 12.95 -1.73 -6.83
C ALA A 264 12.36 -3.12 -6.65
N ASP A 265 12.59 -4.00 -7.63
CA ASP A 265 12.05 -5.35 -7.60
C ASP A 265 12.98 -6.32 -6.91
N PHE A 266 12.59 -6.82 -5.73
CA PHE A 266 13.38 -7.81 -5.00
C PHE A 266 13.03 -9.21 -5.49
N THR A 267 13.82 -9.74 -6.43
CA THR A 267 13.58 -11.05 -7.06
C THR A 267 13.96 -12.22 -6.16
N ARG A 268 14.75 -11.99 -5.10
CA ARG A 268 15.04 -12.99 -4.07
C ARG A 268 15.36 -12.34 -2.73
N VAL A 269 14.79 -12.91 -1.67
CA VAL A 269 15.15 -12.64 -0.28
C VAL A 269 15.53 -13.97 0.37
N ASP A 270 16.70 -14.02 1.01
CA ASP A 270 17.23 -15.21 1.66
C ASP A 270 17.78 -14.82 3.03
N ILE A 271 17.08 -15.22 4.09
CA ILE A 271 17.40 -14.87 5.48
C ILE A 271 18.02 -16.09 6.16
N GLY A 272 19.36 -16.09 6.23
CA GLY A 272 20.14 -17.14 6.89
C GLY A 272 20.72 -16.68 8.23
N THR A 273 21.18 -17.64 9.05
CA THR A 273 21.71 -17.35 10.39
C THR A 273 23.03 -16.57 10.41
N GLN A 274 23.82 -16.64 9.33
CA GLN A 274 25.11 -15.93 9.20
C GLN A 274 25.06 -14.79 8.19
N GLN A 275 24.11 -14.83 7.26
CA GLN A 275 24.00 -13.85 6.19
C GLN A 275 22.56 -13.67 5.75
N HIS A 276 22.18 -12.43 5.46
CA HIS A 276 20.94 -12.11 4.75
C HIS A 276 21.31 -11.64 3.34
N THR A 277 20.70 -12.22 2.32
CA THR A 277 20.93 -11.85 0.91
C THR A 277 19.64 -11.36 0.29
N PHE A 278 19.69 -10.15 -0.25
CA PHE A 278 18.59 -9.55 -0.98
C PHE A 278 19.04 -9.26 -2.41
N ARG A 279 18.48 -9.99 -3.37
CA ARG A 279 18.70 -9.73 -4.80
C ARG A 279 17.60 -8.83 -5.31
N LEU A 280 18.01 -7.79 -6.03
CA LEU A 280 17.08 -6.86 -6.64
C LEU A 280 17.42 -6.56 -8.09
N GLU A 281 16.39 -6.17 -8.83
CA GLU A 281 16.46 -5.66 -10.19
C GLU A 281 16.00 -4.20 -10.23
N SER A 282 16.75 -3.40 -10.98
CA SER A 282 16.48 -1.97 -11.14
C SER A 282 16.95 -1.48 -12.52
N PRO A 283 16.32 -0.43 -13.08
CA PRO A 283 16.78 0.18 -14.31
C PRO A 283 18.15 0.85 -14.14
N GLN A 284 18.96 0.78 -15.19
CA GLN A 284 20.29 1.36 -15.20
C GLN A 284 20.26 2.87 -15.00
N ASN A 285 21.27 3.38 -14.29
CA ASN A 285 21.60 4.80 -14.15
C ASN A 285 20.47 5.67 -13.58
N ARG A 286 19.58 5.09 -12.78
CA ARG A 286 18.59 5.83 -11.99
C ARG A 286 18.91 5.68 -10.50
N THR A 287 18.62 6.73 -9.75
CA THR A 287 18.80 6.71 -8.30
C THR A 287 17.64 6.00 -7.65
N HIS A 288 17.94 5.07 -6.76
CA HIS A 288 16.99 4.34 -5.96
C HIS A 288 17.28 4.54 -4.48
N TYR A 289 16.20 4.61 -3.72
CA TYR A 289 16.25 4.70 -2.28
C TYR A 289 15.44 3.55 -1.67
N ILE A 290 16.00 2.95 -0.62
CA ILE A 290 15.41 1.80 0.06
C ILE A 290 15.48 2.03 1.56
N ILE A 291 14.37 1.76 2.24
CA ILE A 291 14.32 1.67 3.70
C ILE A 291 14.05 0.21 4.04
N MET A 292 14.86 -0.39 4.91
CA MET A 292 14.64 -1.72 5.47
C MET A 292 14.54 -1.58 6.98
N GLN A 293 13.40 -1.89 7.58
CA GLN A 293 13.18 -1.84 9.02
C GLN A 293 13.13 -3.25 9.61
N GLY A 294 13.43 -3.38 10.91
CA GLY A 294 13.49 -4.67 11.60
C GLY A 294 14.70 -5.52 11.20
N ILE A 295 15.76 -4.86 10.70
CA ILE A 295 17.00 -5.54 10.33
C ILE A 295 17.90 -5.59 11.56
N PRO A 296 18.21 -6.78 12.12
CA PRO A 296 19.03 -6.86 13.32
C PRO A 296 20.45 -6.29 13.08
N PRO A 297 21.16 -5.87 14.13
CA PRO A 297 22.53 -5.39 14.01
C PRO A 297 23.44 -6.41 13.31
N PHE A 298 24.23 -5.94 12.35
CA PHE A 298 25.11 -6.76 11.52
C PHE A 298 26.52 -6.18 11.46
N GLN A 299 27.52 -7.02 11.18
CA GLN A 299 28.94 -6.66 11.19
C GLN A 299 29.35 -5.88 9.94
N SER A 300 28.89 -6.31 8.77
CA SER A 300 29.24 -5.67 7.50
C SER A 300 28.16 -5.83 6.44
N MET A 301 28.17 -4.94 5.45
CA MET A 301 27.27 -5.03 4.29
C MET A 301 28.07 -4.94 3.00
N ILE A 302 27.76 -5.83 2.06
CA ILE A 302 28.08 -5.70 0.64
C ILE A 302 26.86 -5.11 -0.07
N LEU A 303 27.08 -4.10 -0.90
CA LEU A 303 26.10 -3.55 -1.82
C LEU A 303 26.72 -3.54 -3.21
N PHE A 304 26.23 -4.45 -4.05
CA PHE A 304 26.66 -4.70 -5.42
C PHE A 304 28.17 -4.97 -5.50
N ASN A 305 28.60 -6.05 -4.83
CA ASN A 305 29.98 -6.56 -4.79
C ASN A 305 31.02 -5.65 -4.12
N LEU A 306 30.59 -4.53 -3.53
CA LEU A 306 31.45 -3.61 -2.79
C LEU A 306 31.02 -3.56 -1.33
N GLN A 307 31.99 -3.60 -0.41
CA GLN A 307 31.73 -3.45 1.01
C GLN A 307 31.49 -1.96 1.35
N TRP A 308 30.41 -1.66 2.07
CA TRP A 308 30.04 -0.30 2.46
C TRP A 308 30.00 -0.11 3.97
N ARG A 309 30.71 0.92 4.44
CA ARG A 309 30.66 1.38 5.82
C ARG A 309 29.34 2.08 6.11
N ASN A 310 28.96 2.13 7.38
CA ASN A 310 27.84 2.95 7.83
C ASN A 310 28.24 4.42 7.77
N ASP A 311 27.51 5.25 7.02
CA ASP A 311 27.78 6.69 6.90
C ASP A 311 26.47 7.50 6.96
N PRO A 312 26.26 8.35 7.98
CA PRO A 312 25.07 9.21 8.08
C PRO A 312 24.90 10.22 6.93
N THR A 313 25.94 10.44 6.12
CA THR A 313 25.98 11.32 4.95
C THR A 313 25.85 10.58 3.62
N PHE A 314 25.51 9.28 3.64
CA PHE A 314 25.51 8.41 2.46
C PHE A 314 24.73 8.94 1.24
N GLU A 315 23.70 9.76 1.46
CA GLU A 315 22.92 10.34 0.36
C GLU A 315 23.66 11.39 -0.47
N LEU A 316 24.82 11.87 -0.02
CA LEU A 316 25.70 12.74 -0.80
C LEU A 316 26.43 11.99 -1.93
N TYR A 317 26.56 10.66 -1.82
CA TYR A 317 27.27 9.84 -2.80
C TYR A 317 26.30 9.19 -3.80
N ILE A 318 26.85 8.61 -4.87
CA ILE A 318 26.05 7.82 -5.84
C ILE A 318 25.56 6.50 -5.25
N LYS A 319 26.23 5.98 -4.22
CA LYS A 319 25.91 4.72 -3.56
C LYS A 319 26.35 4.81 -2.10
N GLY A 320 25.58 4.22 -1.19
CA GLY A 320 25.95 4.15 0.21
C GLY A 320 24.81 3.70 1.09
N ARG A 321 25.08 3.61 2.40
CA ARG A 321 24.10 3.24 3.40
C ARG A 321 24.25 4.02 4.71
N HIS A 322 23.15 4.07 5.44
CA HIS A 322 23.14 4.36 6.86
C HIS A 322 22.33 3.30 7.61
N TYR A 323 22.83 2.87 8.76
CA TYR A 323 22.10 2.00 9.68
C TYR A 323 21.88 2.77 10.99
N GLU A 324 20.63 2.86 11.41
CA GLU A 324 20.18 3.43 12.68
C GLU A 324 19.84 2.28 13.66
N PRO A 325 20.72 1.99 14.65
CA PRO A 325 20.51 0.88 15.57
C PRO A 325 19.30 1.04 16.47
N ARG A 326 18.88 2.28 16.79
CA ARG A 326 17.75 2.50 17.71
C ARG A 326 16.41 2.04 17.15
N THR A 327 16.28 2.05 15.83
CA THR A 327 15.06 1.70 15.11
C THR A 327 15.25 0.49 14.20
N GLU A 328 16.42 -0.16 14.29
CA GLU A 328 16.83 -1.30 13.44
C GLU A 328 16.57 -1.04 11.96
N THR A 329 16.93 0.17 11.51
CA THR A 329 16.61 0.66 10.17
C THR A 329 17.86 0.82 9.32
N LEU A 330 17.93 0.06 8.23
CA LEU A 330 18.92 0.18 7.17
C LEU A 330 18.36 1.03 6.03
N MET A 331 19.01 2.16 5.76
CA MET A 331 18.70 3.07 4.66
C MET A 331 19.78 2.96 3.59
N ILE A 332 19.38 2.85 2.34
CA ILE A 332 20.29 2.63 1.22
C ILE A 332 19.93 3.61 0.10
N LYS A 333 20.98 4.18 -0.50
CA LYS A 333 20.90 4.90 -1.78
C LYS A 333 21.83 4.21 -2.76
N TYR A 334 21.39 4.04 -4.01
CA TYR A 334 22.30 3.66 -5.08
C TYR A 334 21.87 4.22 -6.43
N THR A 335 22.86 4.43 -7.30
CA THR A 335 22.77 4.64 -8.73
C THR A 335 23.82 3.72 -9.34
N ASP A 336 23.42 2.83 -10.24
CA ASP A 336 24.33 1.84 -10.83
C ASP A 336 24.02 1.59 -12.31
N SER A 337 25.03 1.21 -13.08
CA SER A 337 24.86 0.78 -14.47
C SER A 337 24.39 -0.67 -14.61
N SER A 338 24.49 -1.46 -13.53
CA SER A 338 24.03 -2.84 -13.45
C SER A 338 22.53 -2.88 -13.23
N THR A 339 21.84 -3.78 -13.91
CA THR A 339 20.40 -3.98 -13.72
C THR A 339 20.06 -4.93 -12.58
N VAL A 340 21.02 -5.75 -12.17
CA VAL A 340 20.89 -6.74 -11.09
C VAL A 340 21.97 -6.45 -10.06
N GLY A 341 21.60 -6.55 -8.78
CA GLY A 341 22.57 -6.42 -7.71
C GLY A 341 22.11 -7.08 -6.42
N ASP A 342 23.12 -7.47 -5.62
CA ASP A 342 22.91 -8.10 -4.32
C ASP A 342 23.24 -7.11 -3.19
N ILE A 343 22.36 -7.05 -2.20
CA ILE A 343 22.61 -6.51 -0.87
C ILE A 343 22.86 -7.71 0.05
N ILE A 344 24.03 -7.79 0.65
CA ILE A 344 24.39 -8.90 1.54
C ILE A 344 24.77 -8.34 2.91
N LEU A 345 24.11 -8.80 3.96
CA LEU A 345 24.41 -8.47 5.35
C LEU A 345 25.10 -9.66 6.00
N TYR A 346 26.20 -9.43 6.70
CA TYR A 346 26.93 -10.46 7.45
C TYR A 346 26.79 -10.23 8.95
N TYR A 347 26.42 -11.27 9.69
CA TYR A 347 26.06 -11.23 11.11
C TYR A 347 27.15 -11.78 12.03
#